data_AF-A0A6L6BSH8-F1
#
_entry.id   AF-A0A6L6BSH8-F1
#
_cell.length_a   1.000
_cell.length_b   1.000
_cell.length_c   1.000
_cell.angle_alpha   90.00
_cell.angle_beta   90.00
_cell.angle_gamma   90.00
#
_symmetry.space_group_name_H-M   'P 1'
#
loop_
_entity.id
_entity.type
_entity.pdbx_description
1 polymer ?
#
loop_
_entity_poly.entity_id
_entity_poly.type
_entity_poly.pdbx_seq_one_letter_code
_entity_poly.pdbx_strand_id
1 'polypeptide(L)' 'MSAAEWGFETRQIHIGGEPDPATGARAVPIYQTTSYEFRDAQHAANLFALAEVG' A
#
# COMPACT_ATOMS: atom_id res chain seq x y z
N MET A 1 0.10 0.18 -21.98
CA MET A 1 1.00 1.23 -21.46
C MET A 1 1.19 0.96 -19.99
N SER A 2 2.39 0.54 -19.61
CA SER A 2 2.84 0.46 -18.22
C SER A 2 3.00 1.86 -17.63
N ALA A 3 2.94 1.99 -16.31
CA ALA A 3 3.13 3.27 -15.63
C ALA A 3 4.50 3.93 -15.94
N ALA A 4 5.50 3.13 -16.32
CA ALA A 4 6.81 3.61 -16.74
C ALA A 4 6.79 4.36 -18.09
N GLU A 5 5.78 4.08 -18.94
CA GLU A 5 5.62 4.70 -20.26
C GLU A 5 4.78 5.99 -20.23
N TRP A 6 4.23 6.36 -19.06
CA TRP A 6 3.42 7.57 -18.91
C TRP A 6 4.26 8.85 -18.87
N GLY A 7 3.66 9.95 -19.34
CA GLY A 7 4.18 11.31 -19.20
C GLY A 7 4.42 11.68 -17.73
N PHE A 8 5.30 12.65 -17.50
CA PHE A 8 5.68 13.07 -16.15
C PHE A 8 4.47 13.56 -15.35
N GLU A 9 3.63 14.38 -15.97
CA GLU A 9 2.42 14.98 -15.42
C GLU A 9 1.41 13.93 -14.97
N THR A 10 1.24 12.87 -15.78
CA THR A 10 0.37 11.74 -15.43
C THR A 10 0.93 10.94 -14.26
N ARG A 11 2.25 10.71 -14.25
CA ARG A 11 2.91 9.96 -13.18
C ARG A 11 2.83 10.68 -11.84
N GLN A 12 2.94 12.01 -11.83
CA GLN A 12 2.81 12.83 -10.61
C GLN A 12 1.47 12.61 -9.90
N ILE A 13 0.41 12.31 -10.64
CA ILE A 13 -0.93 12.15 -10.07
C ILE A 13 -1.21 10.70 -9.67
N HIS A 14 -0.64 9.72 -10.38
CA HIS A 14 -1.08 8.33 -10.28
C HIS A 14 -0.05 7.33 -9.74
N ILE A 15 1.26 7.61 -9.81
CA ILE A 15 2.25 6.65 -9.30
C ILE A 15 2.17 6.55 -7.77
N GLY A 16 2.24 5.32 -7.27
CA GLY A 16 2.18 5.02 -5.84
C GLY A 16 0.76 4.90 -5.29
N GLY A 17 -0.27 5.12 -6.11
CA GLY A 17 -1.67 4.97 -5.74
C GLY A 17 -2.42 4.07 -6.72
N GLU A 18 -3.09 3.05 -6.18
CA GLU A 18 -4.05 2.22 -6.90
C GLU A 18 -5.44 2.38 -6.23
N PRO A 19 -6.54 2.12 -6.96
CA PRO A 19 -7.86 2.10 -6.33
C PRO A 19 -7.88 1.16 -5.12
N ASP A 20 -8.48 1.58 -4.02
CA ASP A 20 -8.64 0.74 -2.83
C ASP A 20 -9.39 -0.56 -3.22
N PRO A 21 -8.82 -1.76 -2.99
CA PRO A 21 -9.44 -3.01 -3.41
C PRO A 21 -10.77 -3.31 -2.70
N ALA A 22 -11.03 -2.72 -1.52
CA ALA A 22 -12.26 -2.94 -0.77
C ALA A 22 -13.43 -2.10 -1.29
N THR A 23 -13.19 -0.86 -1.73
CA THR A 23 -14.26 0.11 -2.08
C THR A 23 -14.18 0.66 -3.50
N GLY A 24 -13.05 0.49 -4.20
CA GLY A 24 -12.76 1.13 -5.48
C GLY A 24 -12.42 2.62 -5.38
N ALA A 25 -12.26 3.17 -4.18
CA ALA A 25 -11.91 4.58 -3.99
C ALA A 25 -10.54 4.89 -4.62
N ARG A 26 -10.48 5.95 -5.43
CA ARG A 26 -9.23 6.46 -6.03
C ARG A 26 -8.47 7.41 -5.09
N ALA A 27 -9.18 8.05 -4.17
CA ALA A 27 -8.53 8.82 -3.12
C ALA A 27 -7.91 7.87 -2.09
N VAL A 28 -6.68 8.16 -1.67
CA VAL A 28 -5.97 7.33 -0.69
C VAL A 28 -6.71 7.36 0.65
N PRO A 29 -7.07 6.21 1.24
CA PRO A 29 -7.70 6.17 2.55
C PRO A 29 -6.81 6.76 3.65
N ILE A 30 -7.43 7.43 4.62
CA ILE A 30 -6.74 7.89 5.83
C ILE A 30 -6.86 6.78 6.89
N TYR A 31 -5.79 6.00 7.07
CA TYR A 31 -5.70 5.00 8.14
C TYR A 31 -5.34 5.67 9.48
N GLN A 32 -6.30 6.37 10.09
CA GLN A 32 -6.13 7.04 11.38
C GLN A 32 -6.21 6.03 12.54
N THR A 33 -5.11 5.29 12.75
CA THR A 33 -4.98 4.27 13.80
C THR A 33 -3.64 4.39 14.52
N THR A 34 -3.52 3.78 15.70
CA THR A 34 -2.25 3.62 16.42
C THR A 34 -1.63 2.23 16.26
N SER A 35 -2.36 1.27 15.69
CA SER A 35 -1.94 -0.13 15.63
C SER A 35 -2.61 -0.91 14.49
N TYR A 36 -1.97 -1.98 14.04
CA TYR A 36 -2.46 -2.96 13.07
C TYR A 36 -2.41 -4.37 13.66
N GLU A 37 -3.37 -5.22 13.28
CA GLU A 37 -3.45 -6.61 13.74
C GLU A 37 -2.49 -7.51 12.95
N PHE A 38 -1.82 -8.43 13.64
CA PHE A 38 -1.04 -9.49 13.00
C PHE A 38 -1.92 -10.72 12.76
N ARG A 39 -1.71 -11.42 11.63
CA ARG A 39 -2.40 -12.68 11.35
C ARG A 39 -2.16 -13.74 12.44
N ASP A 40 -0.94 -13.82 12.95
CA ASP A 40 -0.53 -14.66 14.09
C ASP A 40 0.82 -14.19 14.69
N ALA A 41 1.32 -14.89 15.71
CA ALA A 41 2.57 -14.58 16.39
C ALA A 41 3.82 -14.74 15.49
N GLN A 42 3.79 -15.69 14.55
CA GLN A 42 4.92 -15.90 13.63
C GLN A 42 4.99 -14.78 12.59
N HIS A 43 3.86 -14.32 12.08
CA HIS A 43 3.78 -13.15 11.20
C HIS A 43 4.35 -11.90 11.86
N ALA A 44 4.00 -11.64 13.13
CA ALA A 44 4.57 -10.53 13.90
C ALA A 44 6.10 -10.63 13.96
N ALA A 45 6.62 -11.80 14.36
CA ALA A 45 8.06 -12.04 14.46
C ALA A 45 8.78 -11.81 13.11
N ASN A 46 8.18 -12.26 12.00
CA ASN A 46 8.76 -12.10 10.67
C ASN A 46 8.83 -10.64 10.23
N LEU A 47 7.77 -9.86 10.47
CA LEU A 47 7.74 -8.43 10.13
C LEU A 47 8.80 -7.64 10.92
N PHE A 48 8.94 -7.90 12.23
CA PHE A 48 9.97 -7.25 13.05
C PHE A 48 11.39 -7.68 12.68
N ALA A 49 11.57 -8.91 12.18
CA ALA A 49 12.87 -9.40 11.70
C ALA A 49 13.19 -8.99 10.25
N LEU A 50 12.28 -8.27 9.56
CA LEU A 50 12.35 -7.98 8.12
C LEU A 50 12.46 -9.25 7.24
N ALA A 51 11.99 -10.38 7.76
CA ALA A 51 11.94 -11.65 7.05
C ALA A 51 10.72 -11.75 6.11
N GLU A 52 9.72 -10.89 6.33
CA GLU A 52 8.55 -10.71 5.48
C GLU A 52 8.34 -9.21 5.20
N VAL A 53 7.85 -8.88 4.01
CA VAL A 53 7.47 -7.50 3.66
C VAL A 53 6.09 -7.22 4.29
N GLY A 54 6.00 -6.13 5.06
CA GLY A 54 4.76 -5.61 5.62
C GLY A 54 3.98 -4.71 4.68
#